data_AF-A0A7S2I6X6-F1
#
_entry.id   AF-A0A7S2I6X6-F1
#
_cell.length_a   1.000
_cell.length_b   1.000
_cell.length_c   1.000
_cell.angle_alpha   90.00
_cell.angle_beta   90.00
_cell.angle_gamma   90.00
#
_symmetry.space_group_name_H-M   'P 1'
#
loop_
_entity.id
_entity.type
_entity.pdbx_description
1 polymer ?
#
loop_
_entity_poly.entity_id
_entity_poly.type
_entity_poly.pdbx_seq_one_letter_code
_entity_poly.pdbx_strand_id
1 'polypeptide(L)'
;VRIHPSASMGSLFPVRVDATSEDGSVRLVDTLLIDPGCLPIPLSPVAQGEGRHSCAIQSCIDENVHDIVDTLLADMEVQSTSRTAKHFTGRVNLLNISSLRQQIEMQVRDQLQAAILMFVGGGQHFATPGSNCIGKEKKKEGNEQTGGEQSKLVNIKLRIRDQNVVIIDEFDYDPTSSPEEGGCPIAIANGIVNDLNLPSECAVSIATSIVEQVHGLTVEGDISGMGEKKAQRD
;
A
#
# COMPACT_ATOMS: atom_id res chain seq x y z
N VAL A 1 -17.65 -8.92 -23.99
CA VAL A 1 -16.94 -8.27 -22.86
C VAL A 1 -16.25 -7.03 -23.42
N ARG A 2 -16.80 -5.83 -23.19
CA ARG A 2 -16.12 -4.58 -23.56
C ARG A 2 -15.20 -4.24 -22.39
N ILE A 3 -13.90 -4.47 -22.58
CA ILE A 3 -12.87 -3.99 -21.65
C ILE A 3 -12.79 -2.48 -21.90
N HIS A 4 -13.16 -1.66 -20.91
CA HIS A 4 -12.92 -0.22 -20.97
C HIS A 4 -11.40 0.01 -20.86
N PRO A 5 -10.72 0.54 -21.89
CA PRO A 5 -9.27 0.70 -21.89
C PRO A 5 -8.85 2.01 -21.19
N SER A 6 -9.49 2.33 -20.07
CA SER A 6 -9.18 3.53 -19.28
C SER A 6 -9.07 3.20 -17.79
N ALA A 7 -8.52 2.02 -17.46
CA ALA A 7 -7.90 1.86 -16.15
C ALA A 7 -6.72 2.83 -16.14
N SER A 8 -6.94 4.03 -15.58
CA SER A 8 -5.87 4.94 -15.28
C SER A 8 -4.92 4.18 -14.35
N MET A 9 -3.78 3.73 -14.87
CA MET A 9 -2.74 3.04 -14.09
C MET A 9 -2.20 3.90 -12.91
N GLY A 10 -2.72 5.13 -12.74
CA GLY A 10 -2.50 6.01 -11.61
C GLY A 10 -3.42 5.79 -10.39
N SER A 11 -4.34 4.81 -10.39
CA SER A 11 -5.22 4.53 -9.24
C SER A 11 -4.72 3.37 -8.36
N LEU A 12 -3.40 3.20 -8.22
CA LEU A 12 -2.87 2.20 -7.28
C LEU A 12 -3.16 2.64 -5.85
N PHE A 13 -3.68 1.72 -5.05
CA PHE A 13 -3.97 1.94 -3.64
C PHE A 13 -3.08 1.05 -2.76
N PRO A 14 -2.38 1.62 -1.76
CA PRO A 14 -1.55 0.84 -0.86
C PRO A 14 -2.40 0.18 0.22
N VAL A 15 -2.21 -1.11 0.45
CA VAL A 15 -2.78 -1.87 1.56
C VAL A 15 -1.65 -2.36 2.45
N ARG A 16 -1.51 -1.77 3.64
CA ARG A 16 -0.51 -2.15 4.65
C ARG A 16 -1.06 -3.23 5.57
N VAL A 17 -0.28 -4.25 5.84
CA VAL A 17 -0.57 -5.29 6.82
C VAL A 17 0.52 -5.24 7.89
N ASP A 18 0.14 -5.08 9.15
CA ASP A 18 1.01 -5.26 10.32
C ASP A 18 0.20 -5.98 11.40
N ALA A 19 0.29 -7.31 11.42
CA ALA A 19 -0.49 -8.16 12.31
C ALA A 19 0.43 -9.06 13.13
N THR A 20 0.07 -9.29 14.38
CA THR A 20 0.84 -10.13 15.30
C THR A 20 -0.10 -11.16 15.94
N SER A 21 0.32 -12.42 15.99
CA SER A 21 -0.44 -13.48 16.66
C SER A 21 -0.63 -13.14 18.14
N GLU A 22 -1.70 -13.65 18.76
CA GLU A 22 -2.03 -13.35 20.16
C GLU A 22 -0.91 -13.70 21.15
N ASP A 23 -0.12 -14.74 20.83
CA ASP A 23 1.03 -15.18 21.63
C ASP A 23 2.35 -14.46 21.27
N GLY A 24 2.32 -13.57 20.28
CA GLY A 24 3.49 -12.86 19.78
C GLY A 24 4.51 -13.72 19.03
N SER A 25 4.19 -14.98 18.74
CA SER A 25 5.12 -15.91 18.07
C SER A 25 5.33 -15.60 16.58
N VAL A 26 4.35 -14.96 15.94
CA VAL A 26 4.39 -14.58 14.53
C VAL A 26 3.99 -13.12 14.40
N ARG A 27 4.78 -12.35 13.67
CA ARG A 27 4.41 -11.01 13.18
C ARG A 27 4.56 -10.97 11.67
N LEU A 28 3.52 -10.53 10.99
CA LEU A 28 3.46 -10.36 9.55
C LEU A 28 3.43 -8.86 9.26
N VAL A 29 4.41 -8.38 8.50
CA VAL A 29 4.46 -7.01 7.99
C VAL A 29 4.62 -7.06 6.49
N ASP A 30 3.68 -6.51 5.75
CA ASP A 30 3.72 -6.45 4.28
C ASP A 30 2.94 -5.25 3.74
N THR A 31 3.14 -4.91 2.47
CA THR A 31 2.38 -3.87 1.77
C THR A 31 2.06 -4.31 0.34
N LEU A 32 0.77 -4.33 0.02
CA LEU A 32 0.24 -4.68 -1.29
C LEU A 32 -0.13 -3.41 -2.05
N LEU A 33 0.10 -3.38 -3.36
CA LEU A 33 -0.45 -2.36 -4.25
C LEU A 33 -1.62 -2.96 -5.03
N ILE A 34 -2.81 -2.41 -4.81
CA ILE A 34 -4.04 -2.89 -5.43
C ILE A 34 -4.53 -1.86 -6.43
N ASP A 35 -4.87 -2.30 -7.64
CA ASP A 35 -5.70 -1.51 -8.56
C ASP A 35 -7.18 -1.85 -8.28
N PRO A 36 -7.99 -0.94 -7.71
CA PRO A 36 -9.39 -1.21 -7.43
C PRO A 36 -10.21 -1.52 -8.69
N GLY A 37 -9.77 -1.04 -9.86
CA GLY A 37 -10.39 -1.34 -11.14
C GLY A 37 -10.17 -2.78 -11.62
N CYS A 38 -9.20 -3.49 -11.04
CA CYS A 38 -8.94 -4.91 -11.30
C CYS A 38 -9.71 -5.85 -10.36
N LEU A 39 -10.36 -5.33 -9.33
CA LEU A 39 -11.14 -6.15 -8.41
C LEU A 39 -12.46 -6.60 -9.07
N PRO A 40 -12.90 -7.85 -8.88
CA PRO A 40 -14.19 -8.36 -9.35
C PRO A 40 -15.35 -7.76 -8.54
N ILE A 41 -15.51 -6.44 -8.59
CA ILE A 41 -16.56 -5.71 -7.91
C ILE A 41 -17.56 -5.25 -8.97
N PRO A 42 -18.87 -5.44 -8.77
CA PRO A 42 -19.86 -4.92 -9.68
C PRO A 42 -19.82 -3.39 -9.69
N LEU A 43 -19.16 -2.81 -10.70
CA LEU A 43 -19.03 -1.37 -10.90
C LEU A 43 -20.33 -0.69 -11.39
N SER A 44 -21.47 -1.40 -11.39
CA SER A 44 -22.72 -0.86 -11.94
C SER A 44 -23.24 0.27 -11.07
N PRO A 45 -23.33 1.51 -11.59
CA PRO A 45 -23.99 2.58 -10.88
C PRO A 45 -25.50 2.34 -10.93
N VAL A 46 -26.17 2.51 -9.78
CA VAL A 46 -27.50 3.12 -9.67
C VAL A 46 -28.57 2.59 -10.65
N ALA A 47 -29.25 1.52 -10.25
CA ALA A 47 -30.70 1.42 -10.45
C ALA A 47 -31.36 1.57 -9.07
N GLN A 48 -31.74 2.82 -8.78
CA GLN A 48 -32.62 3.33 -7.73
C GLN A 48 -33.22 2.29 -6.77
N GLY A 49 -32.68 2.23 -5.54
CA GLY A 49 -33.24 1.46 -4.44
C GLY A 49 -32.28 1.45 -3.23
N GLU A 50 -32.44 2.43 -2.34
CA GLU A 50 -31.53 2.84 -1.26
C GLU A 50 -31.17 1.78 -0.17
N GLY A 51 -31.44 0.49 -0.37
CA GLY A 51 -31.22 -0.51 0.69
C GLY A 51 -30.59 -1.85 0.28
N ARG A 52 -30.59 -2.23 -1.00
CA ARG A 52 -30.16 -3.59 -1.40
C ARG A 52 -28.73 -3.69 -1.97
N HIS A 53 -28.18 -2.57 -2.46
CA HIS A 53 -26.88 -2.57 -3.15
C HIS A 53 -25.67 -2.56 -2.20
N SER A 54 -25.83 -2.01 -1.01
CA SER A 54 -24.78 -1.98 0.02
C SER A 54 -24.36 -3.40 0.43
N CYS A 55 -25.32 -4.32 0.55
CA CYS A 55 -25.05 -5.72 0.92
C CYS A 55 -24.25 -6.48 -0.15
N ALA A 56 -24.52 -6.22 -1.44
CA ALA A 56 -23.82 -6.89 -2.54
C ALA A 56 -22.36 -6.45 -2.66
N ILE A 57 -22.09 -5.14 -2.57
CA ILE A 57 -20.71 -4.61 -2.58
C ILE A 57 -19.94 -5.13 -1.37
N GLN A 58 -20.57 -5.15 -0.19
CA GLN A 58 -19.92 -5.68 1.01
C GLN A 58 -19.58 -7.16 0.86
N SER A 59 -20.48 -7.99 0.30
CA SER A 59 -20.18 -9.39 0.01
C SER A 59 -18.97 -9.55 -0.92
N CYS A 60 -18.89 -8.74 -1.98
CA CYS A 60 -17.75 -8.78 -2.89
C CYS A 60 -16.45 -8.33 -2.19
N ILE A 61 -16.51 -7.30 -1.34
CA ILE A 61 -15.35 -6.88 -0.53
C ILE A 61 -14.90 -8.04 0.35
N ASP A 62 -15.83 -8.70 1.03
CA ASP A 62 -15.54 -9.78 1.96
C ASP A 62 -14.89 -10.98 1.26
N GLU A 63 -15.39 -11.34 0.08
CA GLU A 63 -14.80 -12.38 -0.78
C GLU A 63 -13.37 -12.02 -1.21
N ASN A 64 -13.17 -10.79 -1.70
CA ASN A 64 -11.83 -10.32 -2.10
C ASN A 64 -10.85 -10.28 -0.91
N VAL A 65 -11.30 -9.81 0.25
CA VAL A 65 -10.51 -9.82 1.47
C VAL A 65 -10.08 -11.24 1.80
N HIS A 66 -11.00 -12.20 1.74
CA HIS A 66 -10.71 -13.59 2.04
C HIS A 66 -9.63 -14.15 1.11
N ASP A 67 -9.80 -13.97 -0.21
CA ASP A 67 -8.88 -14.48 -1.22
C ASP A 67 -7.49 -13.82 -1.10
N ILE A 68 -7.44 -12.51 -0.84
CA ILE A 68 -6.19 -11.77 -0.62
C ILE A 68 -5.47 -12.30 0.62
N VAL A 69 -6.18 -12.46 1.74
CA VAL A 69 -5.56 -12.91 3.00
C VAL A 69 -5.10 -14.35 2.90
N ASP A 70 -5.86 -15.23 2.26
CA ASP A 70 -5.46 -16.62 2.07
C ASP A 70 -4.21 -16.73 1.18
N THR A 71 -4.15 -15.92 0.11
CA THR A 71 -2.97 -15.86 -0.76
C THR A 71 -1.76 -15.33 0.01
N LEU A 72 -1.92 -14.23 0.76
CA LEU A 72 -0.85 -13.63 1.57
C LEU A 72 -0.30 -14.62 2.60
N LEU A 73 -1.18 -15.29 3.35
CA LEU A 73 -0.78 -16.26 4.37
C LEU A 73 -0.09 -17.47 3.74
N ALA A 74 -0.62 -17.98 2.63
CA ALA A 74 -0.04 -19.11 1.92
C ALA A 74 1.38 -18.80 1.38
N ASP A 75 1.58 -17.62 0.82
CA ASP A 75 2.88 -17.18 0.29
C ASP A 75 3.92 -16.98 1.39
N MET A 76 3.48 -16.57 2.59
CA MET A 76 4.36 -16.39 3.75
C MET A 76 4.58 -17.66 4.58
N GLU A 77 3.98 -18.80 4.21
CA GLU A 77 4.26 -20.08 4.87
C GLU A 77 5.69 -20.56 4.58
N VAL A 78 6.63 -20.19 5.44
CA VAL A 78 8.01 -20.63 5.34
C VAL A 78 8.17 -22.01 6.00
N GLN A 79 8.81 -22.95 5.29
CA GLN A 79 9.31 -24.18 5.89
C GLN A 79 10.43 -23.86 6.87
N SER A 80 10.21 -24.17 8.15
CA SER A 80 11.26 -24.04 9.17
C SER A 80 12.41 -24.99 8.84
N THR A 81 13.56 -24.45 8.42
CA THR A 81 14.79 -25.24 8.20
C THR A 81 15.57 -25.32 9.51
N SER A 82 15.14 -26.20 10.41
CA SER A 82 15.91 -26.48 11.62
C SER A 82 17.16 -27.30 11.29
N ARG A 83 18.34 -26.77 11.58
CA ARG A 83 19.66 -27.38 11.28
C ARG A 83 20.06 -28.50 12.25
N THR A 84 19.23 -28.89 13.21
CA THR A 84 19.55 -29.96 14.17
C THR A 84 18.60 -31.14 14.03
N ALA A 85 19.12 -32.19 13.38
CA ALA A 85 18.46 -33.45 13.13
C ALA A 85 17.97 -34.13 14.42
N LYS A 86 16.64 -34.20 14.61
CA LYS A 86 15.85 -35.37 15.07
C LYS A 86 14.40 -35.02 15.41
N HIS A 87 14.06 -33.75 15.59
CA HIS A 87 12.67 -33.33 15.75
C HIS A 87 12.25 -32.56 14.51
N PHE A 88 11.34 -33.15 13.76
CA PHE A 88 10.70 -32.56 12.59
C PHE A 88 9.96 -31.31 13.06
N THR A 89 10.55 -30.12 12.88
CA THR A 89 9.81 -28.87 13.04
C THR A 89 8.95 -28.74 11.79
N GLY A 90 7.64 -28.92 11.97
CA GLY A 90 6.68 -28.83 10.88
C GLY A 90 6.71 -27.45 10.20
N ARG A 91 6.06 -27.38 9.03
CA ARG A 91 5.67 -26.08 8.45
C ARG A 91 4.89 -25.30 9.49
N VAL A 92 5.24 -24.03 9.68
CA VAL A 92 4.37 -23.11 10.42
C VAL A 92 3.19 -22.86 9.49
N ASN A 93 2.08 -23.52 9.80
CA ASN A 93 0.84 -23.33 9.06
C ASN A 93 0.18 -22.05 9.57
N LEU A 94 0.36 -20.97 8.81
CA LEU A 94 -0.16 -19.65 9.16
C LEU A 94 -1.68 -19.59 8.96
N LEU A 95 -2.21 -20.38 8.01
CA LEU A 95 -3.64 -20.48 7.71
C LEU A 95 -4.47 -20.96 8.92
N ASN A 96 -3.88 -21.76 9.81
CA ASN A 96 -4.54 -22.28 11.01
C ASN A 96 -4.52 -21.30 12.20
N ILE A 97 -3.78 -20.19 12.13
CA ILE A 97 -3.73 -19.19 13.21
C ILE A 97 -4.91 -18.22 13.02
N SER A 98 -6.10 -18.62 13.49
CA SER A 98 -7.35 -17.89 13.26
C SER A 98 -7.32 -16.43 13.74
N SER A 99 -6.64 -16.14 14.86
CA SER A 99 -6.52 -14.78 15.39
C SER A 99 -5.66 -13.88 14.51
N LEU A 100 -4.56 -14.41 13.97
CA LEU A 100 -3.73 -13.70 12.99
C LEU A 100 -4.51 -13.42 11.71
N ARG A 101 -5.19 -14.44 11.16
CA ARG A 101 -6.03 -14.29 9.96
C ARG A 101 -7.10 -13.22 10.15
N GLN A 102 -7.83 -13.25 11.27
CA GLN A 102 -8.88 -12.28 11.56
C GLN A 102 -8.35 -10.84 11.67
N GLN A 103 -7.17 -10.64 12.27
CA GLN A 103 -6.54 -9.32 12.33
C GLN A 103 -6.17 -8.80 10.94
N ILE A 104 -5.59 -9.65 10.09
CA ILE A 104 -5.23 -9.28 8.73
C ILE A 104 -6.49 -8.98 7.91
N GLU A 105 -7.53 -9.83 7.98
CA GLU A 105 -8.79 -9.60 7.29
C GLU A 105 -9.42 -8.25 7.67
N MET A 106 -9.38 -7.88 8.95
CA MET A 106 -9.89 -6.58 9.42
C MET A 106 -9.10 -5.41 8.80
N GLN A 107 -7.76 -5.47 8.82
CA GLN A 107 -6.91 -4.41 8.26
C GLN A 107 -7.08 -4.27 6.74
N VAL A 108 -7.10 -5.39 6.02
CA VAL A 108 -7.27 -5.41 4.55
C VAL A 108 -8.65 -4.91 4.18
N ARG A 109 -9.70 -5.33 4.90
CA ARG A 109 -11.09 -4.91 4.65
C ARG A 109 -11.29 -3.41 4.77
N ASP A 110 -10.83 -2.80 5.86
CA ASP A 110 -11.00 -1.36 6.10
C ASP A 110 -10.31 -0.54 4.99
N GLN A 111 -9.11 -0.93 4.59
CA GLN A 111 -8.34 -0.28 3.54
C GLN A 111 -8.94 -0.49 2.15
N LEU A 112 -9.39 -1.71 1.84
CA LEU A 112 -10.02 -2.02 0.56
C LEU A 112 -11.35 -1.29 0.40
N GLN A 113 -12.15 -1.22 1.46
CA GLN A 113 -13.39 -0.45 1.46
C GLN A 113 -13.14 1.04 1.19
N ALA A 114 -12.11 1.62 1.81
CA ALA A 114 -11.72 3.00 1.53
C ALA A 114 -11.28 3.18 0.07
N ALA A 115 -10.48 2.27 -0.47
CA ALA A 115 -10.03 2.27 -1.87
C ALA A 115 -11.21 2.28 -2.85
N ILE A 116 -12.18 1.39 -2.63
CA ILE A 116 -13.38 1.28 -3.48
C ILE A 116 -14.26 2.52 -3.37
N LEU A 117 -14.43 3.07 -2.16
CA LEU A 117 -15.20 4.30 -1.97
C LEU A 117 -14.58 5.48 -2.71
N MET A 118 -13.25 5.61 -2.73
CA MET A 118 -12.57 6.65 -3.49
C MET A 118 -12.69 6.43 -5.00
N PHE A 119 -12.60 5.17 -5.44
CA PHE A 119 -12.72 4.80 -6.84
C PHE A 119 -14.13 5.02 -7.40
N VAL A 120 -15.17 4.59 -6.67
CA VAL A 120 -16.58 4.72 -7.08
C VAL A 120 -17.12 6.13 -6.82
N GLY A 121 -16.67 6.78 -5.75
CA GLY A 121 -17.14 8.09 -5.29
C GLY A 121 -16.66 9.29 -6.12
N GLY A 122 -15.92 9.06 -7.21
CA GLY A 122 -15.53 10.13 -8.13
C GLY A 122 -14.59 11.18 -7.53
N GLY A 123 -13.61 10.77 -6.73
CA GLY A 123 -12.44 11.59 -6.40
C GLY A 123 -12.69 12.87 -5.61
N GLN A 124 -13.83 13.04 -4.92
CA GLN A 124 -13.92 14.11 -3.91
C GLN A 124 -13.09 13.70 -2.70
N HIS A 125 -11.95 14.37 -2.51
CA HIS A 125 -11.00 14.22 -1.41
C HIS A 125 -11.68 14.05 -0.04
N PHE A 126 -11.87 12.80 0.40
CA PHE A 126 -12.09 12.49 1.80
C PHE A 126 -10.73 12.41 2.49
N ALA A 127 -10.51 13.26 3.48
CA ALA A 127 -9.36 13.15 4.36
C ALA A 127 -9.41 11.80 5.08
N THR A 128 -8.36 11.00 4.95
CA THR A 128 -8.19 9.69 5.59
C THR A 128 -8.42 9.78 7.10
N PRO A 129 -9.29 8.95 7.72
CA PRO A 129 -9.41 8.88 9.16
C PRO A 129 -8.19 8.13 9.72
N GLY A 130 -7.22 8.85 10.26
CA GLY A 130 -6.03 8.23 10.88
C GLY A 130 -4.94 9.20 11.37
N SER A 131 -4.92 10.44 10.89
CA SER A 131 -3.91 11.42 11.34
C SER A 131 -4.42 12.26 12.51
N ASN A 132 -4.22 11.76 13.74
CA ASN A 132 -4.31 12.61 14.94
C ASN A 132 -3.13 13.59 14.96
N CYS A 133 -3.28 14.73 14.28
CA CYS A 133 -2.35 15.85 14.39
C CYS A 133 -3.13 17.11 14.79
N ILE A 134 -3.00 17.46 16.07
CA ILE A 134 -3.47 18.71 16.65
C ILE A 134 -2.68 19.85 16.00
N GLY A 135 -3.31 20.61 15.11
CA GLY A 135 -2.75 21.79 14.45
C GLY A 135 -3.79 22.91 14.39
N LYS A 136 -3.48 24.03 15.04
CA LYS A 136 -4.36 25.18 15.30
C LYS A 136 -4.81 25.89 14.02
N GLU A 137 -6.11 26.19 13.95
CA GLU A 137 -6.72 27.06 12.95
C GLU A 137 -6.10 28.47 12.96
N LYS A 138 -5.80 29.00 11.77
CA LYS A 138 -5.75 30.44 11.53
C LYS A 138 -6.38 30.78 10.20
N LYS A 139 -7.59 31.34 10.30
CA LYS A 139 -8.41 31.91 9.24
C LYS A 139 -7.71 33.13 8.60
N LYS A 140 -7.65 33.18 7.27
CA LYS A 140 -7.62 34.43 6.51
C LYS A 140 -8.26 34.25 5.13
N GLU A 141 -9.29 35.06 4.90
CA GLU A 141 -10.01 35.25 3.64
C GLU A 141 -9.17 36.08 2.66
N GLY A 142 -9.32 35.82 1.36
CA GLY A 142 -8.70 36.60 0.29
C GLY A 142 -8.90 35.98 -1.09
N ASN A 143 -9.94 36.44 -1.78
CA ASN A 143 -10.44 36.13 -3.11
C ASN A 143 -9.44 36.43 -4.25
N GLU A 144 -9.27 35.52 -5.22
CA GLU A 144 -9.28 35.79 -6.67
C GLU A 144 -9.12 34.50 -7.49
N GLN A 145 -10.19 34.16 -8.22
CA GLN A 145 -10.31 33.03 -9.13
C GLN A 145 -9.61 33.35 -10.47
N THR A 146 -8.45 32.73 -10.70
CA THR A 146 -7.97 32.39 -12.04
C THR A 146 -7.63 30.89 -12.00
N GLY A 147 -8.39 30.10 -12.77
CA GLY A 147 -8.33 28.63 -12.76
C GLY A 147 -7.08 28.10 -13.46
N GLY A 148 -5.92 28.26 -12.82
CA GLY A 148 -4.78 27.37 -13.04
C GLY A 148 -4.96 26.17 -12.12
N GLU A 149 -4.95 24.95 -12.67
CA GLU A 149 -4.75 23.75 -11.87
C GLU A 149 -3.45 23.92 -11.10
N GLN A 150 -3.54 24.15 -9.78
CA GLN A 150 -2.35 24.22 -8.94
C GLN A 150 -1.82 22.79 -8.84
N SER A 151 -0.71 22.50 -9.53
CA SER A 151 -0.01 21.23 -9.44
C SER A 151 0.28 20.92 -7.98
N LYS A 152 -0.35 19.87 -7.44
CA LYS A 152 -0.15 19.44 -6.05
C LYS A 152 1.08 18.54 -6.00
N LEU A 153 2.26 19.16 -6.08
CA LEU A 153 3.53 18.44 -5.95
C LEU A 153 3.63 17.79 -4.57
N VAL A 154 3.97 16.52 -4.55
CA VAL A 154 4.27 15.72 -3.35
C VAL A 154 5.77 15.47 -3.34
N ASN A 155 6.45 15.88 -2.27
CA ASN A 155 7.86 15.59 -2.09
C ASN A 155 8.02 14.13 -1.63
N ILE A 156 8.54 13.28 -2.52
CA ILE A 156 8.74 11.85 -2.30
C ILE A 156 10.14 11.63 -1.73
N LYS A 157 10.22 10.89 -0.62
CA LYS A 157 11.47 10.48 0.01
C LYS A 157 11.63 8.98 -0.06
N LEU A 158 12.65 8.51 -0.76
CA LEU A 158 12.99 7.10 -0.81
C LEU A 158 13.98 6.78 0.31
N ARG A 159 13.65 5.77 1.11
CA ARG A 159 14.51 5.21 2.19
C ARG A 159 14.39 3.70 2.19
N ILE A 160 14.82 3.08 1.11
CA ILE A 160 14.59 1.65 0.84
C ILE A 160 15.86 0.88 1.16
N ARG A 161 15.70 -0.23 1.87
CA ARG A 161 16.75 -1.24 2.06
C ARG A 161 16.21 -2.57 1.58
N ASP A 162 16.80 -3.09 0.52
CA ASP A 162 16.47 -4.40 -0.03
C ASP A 162 17.75 -5.20 -0.22
N GLN A 163 17.85 -6.34 0.49
CA GLN A 163 19.05 -7.18 0.55
C GLN A 163 20.34 -6.39 0.88
N ASN A 164 21.19 -6.14 -0.12
CA ASN A 164 22.46 -5.42 -0.02
C ASN A 164 22.41 -4.01 -0.65
N VAL A 165 21.25 -3.57 -1.09
CA VAL A 165 21.02 -2.27 -1.73
C VAL A 165 20.38 -1.32 -0.72
N VAL A 166 20.91 -0.11 -0.64
CA VAL A 166 20.31 0.99 0.14
C VAL A 166 20.08 2.16 -0.81
N ILE A 167 18.82 2.57 -0.94
CA ILE A 167 18.40 3.67 -1.80
C ILE A 167 17.95 4.81 -0.89
N ILE A 168 18.61 5.96 -1.04
CA ILE A 168 18.26 7.21 -0.36
C ILE A 168 18.16 8.27 -1.44
N ASP A 169 16.95 8.77 -1.67
CA ASP A 169 16.69 9.76 -2.70
C ASP A 169 15.51 10.65 -2.30
N GLU A 170 15.39 11.82 -2.95
CA GLU A 170 14.31 12.77 -2.73
C GLU A 170 13.98 13.52 -4.02
N PHE A 171 12.72 13.50 -4.44
CA PHE A 171 12.25 14.20 -5.63
C PHE A 171 10.79 14.65 -5.50
N ASP A 172 10.42 15.68 -6.27
CA ASP A 172 9.03 16.15 -6.33
C ASP A 172 8.24 15.34 -7.37
N TYR A 173 7.05 14.89 -6.99
CA TYR A 173 6.17 14.07 -7.81
C TYR A 173 4.81 14.74 -7.98
N ASP A 174 4.31 14.81 -9.21
CA ASP A 174 2.96 15.32 -9.49
C ASP A 174 1.98 14.15 -9.67
N PRO A 175 1.12 13.83 -8.67
CA PRO A 175 0.15 12.76 -8.79
C PRO A 175 -1.00 13.08 -9.76
N THR A 176 -1.11 14.34 -10.21
CA THR A 176 -2.13 14.77 -11.17
C THR A 176 -1.64 14.67 -12.61
N SER A 177 -0.34 14.45 -12.81
CA SER A 177 0.24 14.26 -14.15
C SER A 177 -0.30 13.01 -14.82
N SER A 178 -0.42 13.05 -16.15
CA SER A 178 -0.86 11.88 -16.89
C SER A 178 0.18 10.75 -16.81
N PRO A 179 -0.21 9.47 -16.97
CA PRO A 179 0.75 8.35 -16.99
C PRO A 179 1.85 8.51 -18.05
N GLU A 180 1.55 9.18 -19.17
CA GLU A 180 2.49 9.45 -20.26
C GLU A 180 3.52 10.54 -19.91
N GLU A 181 3.17 11.47 -19.02
CA GLU A 181 4.02 12.57 -18.55
C GLU A 181 4.81 12.22 -17.28
N GLY A 182 4.79 10.95 -16.87
CA GLY A 182 5.49 10.48 -15.67
C GLY A 182 4.58 10.28 -14.45
N GLY A 183 3.27 10.44 -14.56
CA GLY A 183 2.32 10.20 -13.45
C GLY A 183 2.09 8.73 -13.08
N CYS A 184 2.89 7.80 -13.63
CA CYS A 184 2.83 6.39 -13.29
C CYS A 184 3.99 6.02 -12.33
N PRO A 185 3.70 5.70 -11.05
CA PRO A 185 4.73 5.33 -10.07
C PRO A 185 5.59 4.14 -10.51
N ILE A 186 4.99 3.16 -11.21
CA ILE A 186 5.70 1.98 -11.73
C ILE A 186 6.68 2.39 -12.84
N ALA A 187 6.29 3.31 -13.73
CA ALA A 187 7.18 3.78 -14.79
C ALA A 187 8.38 4.54 -14.23
N ILE A 188 8.15 5.42 -13.25
CA ILE A 188 9.22 6.13 -12.53
C ILE A 188 10.14 5.14 -11.84
N ALA A 189 9.59 4.19 -11.08
CA ALA A 189 10.38 3.20 -10.36
C ALA A 189 11.29 2.38 -11.29
N ASN A 190 10.77 1.94 -12.44
CA ASN A 190 11.56 1.26 -13.46
C ASN A 190 12.64 2.16 -14.06
N GLY A 191 12.34 3.45 -14.27
CA GLY A 191 13.33 4.44 -14.70
C GLY A 191 14.51 4.52 -13.72
N ILE A 192 14.22 4.71 -12.44
CA ILE A 192 15.23 4.76 -11.36
C ILE A 192 16.05 3.47 -11.31
N VAL A 193 15.40 2.31 -11.39
CA VAL A 193 16.09 1.01 -11.39
C VAL A 193 17.03 0.86 -12.58
N ASN A 194 16.61 1.26 -13.77
CA ASN A 194 17.44 1.19 -14.98
C ASN A 194 18.61 2.18 -14.92
N ASP A 195 18.35 3.43 -14.54
CA ASP A 195 19.35 4.50 -14.49
C ASP A 195 20.46 4.21 -13.47
N LEU A 196 20.09 3.60 -12.35
CA LEU A 196 21.03 3.23 -11.27
C LEU A 196 21.54 1.79 -11.39
N ASN A 197 21.12 1.04 -12.42
CA ASN A 197 21.46 -0.37 -12.63
C ASN A 197 21.21 -1.24 -11.39
N LEU A 198 20.03 -1.09 -10.79
CA LEU A 198 19.57 -1.81 -9.60
C LEU A 198 18.91 -3.15 -9.98
N PRO A 199 18.76 -4.09 -9.04
CA PRO A 199 17.92 -5.27 -9.25
C PRO A 199 16.48 -4.88 -9.58
N SER A 200 15.83 -5.62 -10.49
CA SER A 200 14.45 -5.34 -10.93
C SER A 200 13.43 -5.39 -9.79
N GLU A 201 13.72 -6.17 -8.74
CA GLU A 201 12.91 -6.33 -7.55
C GLU A 201 12.75 -5.00 -6.79
N CYS A 202 13.76 -4.11 -6.84
CA CYS A 202 13.69 -2.80 -6.20
C CYS A 202 12.60 -1.90 -6.81
N ALA A 203 12.16 -2.15 -8.05
CA ALA A 203 11.12 -1.36 -8.70
C ALA A 203 9.80 -1.42 -7.90
N VAL A 204 9.49 -2.58 -7.32
CA VAL A 204 8.28 -2.77 -6.50
C VAL A 204 8.37 -1.92 -5.25
N SER A 205 9.48 -1.99 -4.50
CA SER A 205 9.66 -1.21 -3.28
C SER A 205 9.65 0.30 -3.53
N ILE A 206 10.23 0.76 -4.65
CA ILE A 206 10.21 2.18 -5.05
C ILE A 206 8.79 2.62 -5.39
N ALA A 207 8.08 1.86 -6.24
CA ALA A 207 6.71 2.17 -6.61
C ALA A 207 5.79 2.20 -5.38
N THR A 208 5.93 1.24 -4.47
CA THR A 208 5.19 1.21 -3.20
C THR A 208 5.45 2.47 -2.38
N SER A 209 6.72 2.85 -2.19
CA SER A 209 7.07 4.05 -1.43
C SER A 209 6.51 5.34 -2.04
N ILE A 210 6.46 5.46 -3.37
CA ILE A 210 5.83 6.59 -4.06
C ILE A 210 4.32 6.61 -3.77
N VAL A 211 3.63 5.49 -4.01
CA VAL A 211 2.18 5.38 -3.86
C VAL A 211 1.74 5.66 -2.42
N GLU A 212 2.48 5.13 -1.44
CA GLU A 212 2.21 5.37 -0.02
C GLU A 212 2.26 6.86 0.33
N GLN A 213 3.32 7.56 -0.08
CA GLN A 213 3.50 8.97 0.22
C GLN A 213 2.47 9.86 -0.49
N VAL A 214 2.07 9.50 -1.72
CA VAL A 214 0.97 10.17 -2.44
C VAL A 214 -0.35 10.04 -1.67
N HIS A 215 -0.57 8.92 -0.98
CA HIS A 215 -1.72 8.70 -0.09
C HIS A 215 -1.53 9.28 1.32
N GLY A 216 -0.44 10.03 1.55
CA GLY A 216 -0.15 10.68 2.83
C GLY A 216 0.38 9.73 3.91
N LEU A 217 0.79 8.51 3.54
CA LEU A 217 1.40 7.58 4.47
C LEU A 217 2.85 7.98 4.74
N THR A 218 3.25 7.88 6.02
CA THR A 218 4.61 8.18 6.43
C THR A 218 5.57 7.08 5.97
N VAL A 219 6.74 7.48 5.48
CA VAL A 219 7.87 6.57 5.26
C VAL A 219 8.53 6.30 6.60
N GLU A 220 8.27 5.11 7.15
CA GLU A 220 8.97 4.64 8.35
C GLU A 220 10.36 4.15 7.95
N GLY A 221 11.34 5.05 8.01
CA GLY A 221 12.72 4.76 7.63
C GLY A 221 13.70 5.41 8.59
N ASP A 222 13.84 4.83 9.78
CA ASP A 222 14.97 5.12 10.67
C ASP A 222 16.20 4.35 10.17
N ILE A 223 16.96 4.99 9.27
CA ILE A 223 18.30 4.53 8.87
C ILE A 223 19.32 4.80 10.01
N SER A 224 18.87 5.42 11.12
CA SER A 224 19.67 5.89 12.25
C SER A 224 20.40 4.80 13.05
N GLY A 225 20.11 3.51 12.83
CA GLY A 225 20.76 2.39 13.51
C GLY A 225 22.16 1.97 13.00
N MET A 226 22.79 2.72 12.07
CA MET A 226 24.04 2.27 11.40
C MET A 226 25.26 3.19 11.56
N GLY A 227 25.41 3.84 12.71
CA GLY A 227 26.65 4.51 13.08
C GLY A 227 27.07 4.17 14.51
N GLU A 228 27.86 3.11 14.67
CA GLU A 228 28.83 2.83 15.76
C GLU A 228 28.89 1.33 16.10
N LYS A 229 29.41 0.50 15.19
CA LYS A 229 30.17 -0.67 15.64
C LYS A 229 31.57 -0.16 16.00
N LYS A 230 31.75 0.33 17.24
CA LYS A 230 33.08 0.57 17.79
C LYS A 230 33.85 -0.75 17.69
N ALA A 231 34.92 -0.73 16.89
CA ALA A 231 35.88 -1.81 16.85
C ALA A 231 36.53 -1.91 18.24
N GLN A 232 36.03 -2.84 19.05
CA GLN A 232 36.71 -3.31 20.24
C GLN A 232 37.83 -4.21 19.74
N ARG A 233 39.00 -3.60 19.51
CA ARG A 233 40.27 -4.35 19.37
C ARG A 233 40.68 -4.75 20.78
N ASP A 234 40.80 -6.06 20.97
CA ASP A 234 41.57 -6.66 22.07
C ASP A 234 43.04 -6.22 22.03
#